data_AF-A0A969XNC2-F1
#
_entry.id   AF-A0A969XNC2-F1
#
_cell.length_a   1.000
_cell.length_b   1.000
_cell.length_c   1.000
_cell.angle_alpha   90.00
_cell.angle_beta   90.00
_cell.angle_gamma   90.00
#
_symmetry.space_group_name_H-M   'P 1'
#
loop_
_entity.id
_entity.type
_entity.pdbx_description
1 polymer ?
#
loop_
_entity_poly.entity_id
_entity_poly.type
_entity_poly.pdbx_seq_one_letter_code
_entity_poly.pdbx_strand_id
1 'polypeptide(L)'
;SAAVREAFVRLYDKGLIYRGKYLVNWCPRCGTAISDLEVEHEEADTSLWYVRYWTEDGQESITVATTRPETILGDTAVAVHPEDARYRDMVGKRVRLPAVDRLIPIIGDEAVDPAFGTGAVKVTPAHDPTDYEIGQRHGLEAINVMNDDSTMNAEAGPYEGQDRFEARRNLVADIDAAGDLVKTEPYRHSVGHCQRCNTIVEPRISTQWFVRMQPLAEPALEVLRDGRLRIIPARFEKIYTDWMENIRDWCISRQLWWGHRIPVWYCDECDTQICTRTDPTECPQCGSHDLRQDEDVLDTWFSSSLWPFSTLGWPEETQDLQHFYPTSVLETGYDIIFFWVARMVVMGLEMTGRSPFHTVYLHGLIRNEEGKKISKSMVDAWRYDPLEIISEYGQDPLRFTLLTGSTPGNDMKLALGRVEANRNFANKIWQASRYVLGNLGDAPGDYAAPEEALDPAAFSDPADRWIISRYHRLTGEVNRLLEAYQLGEAGRQIYDFLWGEYCD
;
A
#
# COMPACT_ATOMS: atom_id res chain seq x y z
N SER A 1 20.24 2.05 9.96
CA SER A 1 19.77 3.28 10.64
C SER A 1 20.43 4.56 10.14
N ALA A 2 21.75 4.58 9.87
CA ALA A 2 22.43 5.79 9.37
C ALA A 2 21.83 6.33 8.06
N ALA A 3 21.59 5.46 7.07
CA ALA A 3 20.90 5.80 5.81
C ALA A 3 19.57 6.52 6.04
N VAL A 4 18.72 5.96 6.91
CA VAL A 4 17.40 6.53 7.23
C VAL A 4 17.52 7.95 7.77
N ARG A 5 18.45 8.15 8.72
CA ARG A 5 18.71 9.47 9.30
C ARG A 5 19.25 10.45 8.27
N GLU A 6 20.20 10.04 7.45
CA GLU A 6 20.76 10.88 6.39
C GLU A 6 19.68 11.31 5.39
N ALA A 7 18.85 10.37 4.94
CA ALA A 7 17.76 10.65 4.01
C ALA A 7 16.76 11.63 4.61
N PHE A 8 16.37 11.44 5.88
CA PHE A 8 15.47 12.35 6.58
C PHE A 8 16.06 13.76 6.65
N VAL A 9 17.30 13.90 7.12
CA VAL A 9 17.93 15.22 7.27
C VAL A 9 18.09 15.91 5.91
N ARG A 10 18.48 15.20 4.85
CA ARG A 10 18.56 15.77 3.50
C ARG A 10 17.22 16.31 2.99
N LEU A 11 16.14 15.55 3.16
CA LEU A 11 14.81 15.99 2.74
C LEU A 11 14.31 17.15 3.59
N TYR A 12 14.61 17.15 4.89
CA TYR A 12 14.30 18.23 5.81
C TYR A 12 15.04 19.53 5.44
N ASP A 13 16.35 19.45 5.19
CA ASP A 13 17.19 20.58 4.77
C ASP A 13 16.70 21.19 3.43
N LYS A 14 16.11 20.37 2.54
CA LYS A 14 15.50 20.80 1.27
C LYS A 14 14.08 21.36 1.42
N GLY A 15 13.50 21.37 2.63
CA GLY A 15 12.10 21.78 2.86
C GLY A 15 11.06 20.83 2.27
N LEU A 16 11.46 19.61 1.89
CA LEU A 16 10.58 18.57 1.39
C LEU A 16 9.90 17.81 2.52
N ILE A 17 10.53 17.73 3.69
CA ILE A 17 9.86 17.27 4.91
C ILE A 17 9.27 18.45 5.66
N TYR A 18 8.00 18.32 6.06
CA TYR A 18 7.32 19.30 6.90
C TYR A 18 6.44 18.62 7.94
N ARG A 19 6.13 19.36 9.01
CA ARG A 19 5.20 18.94 10.05
C ARG A 19 3.91 19.73 9.91
N GLY A 20 2.77 19.06 9.84
CA GLY A 20 1.48 19.70 9.57
C GLY A 20 0.32 18.96 10.21
N LYS A 21 -0.78 19.68 10.43
CA LYS A 21 -2.07 19.08 10.79
C LYS A 21 -2.75 18.61 9.51
N TYR A 22 -3.17 17.36 9.49
CA TYR A 22 -3.86 16.76 8.36
C TYR A 22 -4.85 15.71 8.86
N LEU A 23 -5.89 15.45 8.08
CA LEU A 23 -6.82 14.36 8.35
C LEU A 23 -6.18 13.02 7.98
N VAL A 24 -5.78 12.24 8.97
CA VAL A 24 -5.14 10.94 8.79
C VAL A 24 -6.14 9.80 8.97
N ASN A 25 -5.87 8.67 8.33
CA ASN A 25 -6.53 7.42 8.72
C ASN A 25 -5.89 6.94 10.02
N TRP A 26 -6.67 6.87 11.09
CA TRP A 26 -6.23 6.41 12.40
C TRP A 26 -6.76 5.01 12.67
N CYS A 27 -5.90 4.11 13.12
CA CYS A 27 -6.33 2.79 13.59
C CYS A 27 -6.44 2.80 15.13
N PRO A 28 -7.63 2.81 15.73
CA PRO A 28 -7.78 2.91 17.18
C PRO A 28 -7.26 1.69 17.93
N ARG A 29 -7.26 0.52 17.28
CA ARG A 29 -6.68 -0.70 17.84
C ARG A 29 -5.15 -0.65 17.88
N CYS A 30 -4.52 -0.10 16.83
CA CYS A 30 -3.07 -0.02 16.74
C CYS A 30 -2.50 1.26 17.36
N GLY A 31 -3.33 2.27 17.62
CA GLY A 31 -2.92 3.56 18.19
C GLY A 31 -1.97 4.33 17.28
N THR A 32 -2.19 4.30 15.97
CA THR A 32 -1.29 4.96 15.00
C THR A 32 -2.03 5.44 13.77
N ALA A 33 -1.50 6.51 13.15
CA ALA A 33 -1.83 6.87 11.78
C ALA A 33 -1.39 5.76 10.81
N ILE A 34 -2.15 5.55 9.74
CA ILE A 34 -1.85 4.66 8.62
C ILE A 34 -2.05 5.40 7.30
N SER A 35 -1.28 5.06 6.28
CA SER A 35 -1.40 5.70 4.96
C SER A 35 -2.67 5.26 4.23
N ASP A 36 -3.14 6.05 3.25
CA ASP A 36 -4.30 5.71 2.42
C ASP A 36 -4.17 4.34 1.75
N LEU A 37 -2.94 3.96 1.38
CA LEU A 37 -2.65 2.66 0.78
C LEU A 37 -2.82 1.50 1.78
N GLU A 38 -2.66 1.73 3.08
CA GLU A 38 -2.81 0.74 4.16
C GLU A 38 -4.28 0.56 4.62
N VAL A 39 -5.22 1.23 3.95
CA VAL A 39 -6.67 1.12 4.21
C VAL A 39 -7.30 0.19 3.18
N GLU A 40 -7.78 -0.97 3.63
CA GLU A 40 -8.53 -1.92 2.80
C GLU A 40 -10.03 -1.62 2.91
N HIS A 41 -10.70 -1.51 1.78
CA HIS A 41 -12.11 -1.14 1.74
C HIS A 41 -12.99 -2.37 1.57
N GLU A 42 -13.98 -2.52 2.46
CA GLU A 42 -14.94 -3.63 2.44
C GLU A 42 -16.37 -3.10 2.45
N GLU A 43 -17.25 -3.74 1.66
CA GLU A 43 -18.68 -3.43 1.66
C GLU A 43 -19.33 -3.87 2.97
N ALA A 44 -19.82 -2.91 3.75
CA ALA A 44 -20.48 -3.13 5.02
C ALA A 44 -21.96 -2.73 4.96
N ASP A 45 -22.81 -3.56 5.57
CA ASP A 45 -24.21 -3.23 5.82
C ASP A 45 -24.30 -2.30 7.03
N THR A 46 -24.91 -1.14 6.84
CA THR A 46 -25.15 -0.12 7.86
C THR A 46 -26.56 0.45 7.71
N SER A 47 -26.84 1.54 8.39
CA SER A 47 -28.05 2.33 8.16
C SER A 47 -27.69 3.74 7.72
N LEU A 48 -28.62 4.37 7.02
CA LEU A 48 -28.64 5.79 6.74
C LEU A 48 -29.72 6.43 7.61
N TRP A 49 -29.29 7.27 8.54
CA TRP A 49 -30.17 7.98 9.47
C TRP A 49 -30.47 9.36 8.92
N TYR A 50 -31.75 9.73 8.94
CA TYR A 50 -32.23 11.03 8.51
C TYR A 50 -32.60 11.85 9.74
N VAL A 51 -31.76 12.83 10.07
CA VAL A 51 -31.84 13.59 11.32
C VAL A 51 -32.25 15.03 11.03
N ARG A 52 -33.23 15.54 11.76
CA ARG A 52 -33.73 16.91 11.65
C ARG A 52 -32.91 17.86 12.53
N TYR A 53 -32.51 18.98 11.94
CA TYR A 53 -31.79 20.08 12.59
C TYR A 53 -32.71 21.30 12.52
N TRP A 54 -33.08 21.85 13.67
CA TRP A 54 -33.98 23.00 13.77
C TRP A 54 -33.22 24.30 13.68
N THR A 55 -33.80 25.31 13.03
CA THR A 55 -33.25 26.67 13.04
C THR A 55 -33.21 27.26 14.45
N GLU A 56 -32.39 28.29 14.66
CA GLU A 56 -32.25 28.98 15.96
C GLU A 56 -33.57 29.54 16.52
N ASP A 57 -34.56 29.84 15.68
CA ASP A 57 -35.91 30.24 16.12
C ASP A 57 -36.88 29.07 16.28
N GLY A 58 -36.49 27.85 15.89
CA GLY A 58 -37.31 26.64 15.95
C GLY A 58 -38.46 26.59 14.93
N GLN A 59 -38.49 27.51 13.95
CA GLN A 59 -39.59 27.61 13.00
C GLN A 59 -39.42 26.72 11.77
N GLU A 60 -38.18 26.55 11.32
CA GLU A 60 -37.82 25.77 10.14
C GLU A 60 -36.85 24.66 10.54
N SER A 61 -36.70 23.68 9.65
CA SER A 61 -35.76 22.59 9.87
C SER A 61 -35.14 22.11 8.57
N ILE A 62 -33.91 21.63 8.65
CA ILE A 62 -33.23 20.92 7.57
C ILE A 62 -32.98 19.49 8.01
N THR A 63 -33.16 18.53 7.10
CA THR A 63 -32.90 17.12 7.39
C THR A 63 -31.60 16.71 6.73
N VAL A 64 -30.67 16.16 7.49
CA VAL A 64 -29.40 15.62 6.99
C VAL A 64 -29.44 14.10 6.96
N ALA A 65 -28.77 13.50 5.98
CA ALA A 65 -28.57 12.06 5.92
C ALA A 65 -27.14 11.71 6.34
N THR A 66 -26.97 10.77 7.27
CA THR A 66 -25.65 10.34 7.75
C THR A 66 -25.61 8.84 8.05
N THR A 67 -24.46 8.21 7.80
CA THR A 67 -24.15 6.83 8.20
C THR A 67 -23.36 6.77 9.52
N ARG A 68 -23.01 7.93 10.08
CA ARG A 68 -22.21 8.08 11.30
C ARG A 68 -22.86 9.06 12.28
N PRO A 69 -24.01 8.72 12.90
CA PRO A 69 -24.68 9.60 13.85
C PRO A 69 -23.77 10.12 14.98
N GLU A 70 -22.87 9.29 15.50
CA GLU A 70 -21.93 9.67 16.57
C GLU A 70 -21.03 10.86 16.21
N THR A 71 -20.81 11.12 14.92
CA THR A 71 -20.00 12.26 14.44
C THR A 71 -20.80 13.57 14.38
N ILE A 72 -22.13 13.52 14.49
CA ILE A 72 -22.99 14.73 14.57
C ILE A 72 -22.49 15.67 15.65
N LEU A 73 -22.02 15.13 16.78
CA LEU A 73 -21.51 15.90 17.92
C LEU A 73 -20.32 16.80 17.55
N GLY A 74 -19.61 16.49 16.47
CA GLY A 74 -18.48 17.27 15.94
C GLY A 74 -18.85 18.21 14.79
N ASP A 75 -20.12 18.30 14.41
CA ASP A 75 -20.52 19.09 13.24
C ASP A 75 -20.22 20.57 13.46
N THR A 76 -19.74 21.22 12.40
CA THR A 76 -19.49 22.66 12.39
C THR A 76 -20.22 23.39 11.28
N ALA A 77 -20.91 22.67 10.38
CA ALA A 77 -21.90 23.22 9.47
C ALA A 77 -22.86 22.15 8.95
N VAL A 78 -23.93 22.58 8.29
CA VAL A 78 -24.71 21.76 7.34
C VAL A 78 -24.45 22.31 5.95
N ALA A 79 -24.00 21.47 5.01
CA ALA A 79 -23.76 21.87 3.63
C ALA A 79 -24.91 21.44 2.72
N VAL A 80 -25.28 22.33 1.81
CA VAL A 80 -26.23 22.09 0.72
C VAL A 80 -25.61 22.54 -0.60
N HIS A 81 -26.06 21.98 -1.71
CA HIS A 81 -25.60 22.46 -3.00
C HIS A 81 -26.13 23.89 -3.26
N PRO A 82 -25.31 24.86 -3.73
CA PRO A 82 -25.74 26.25 -3.93
C PRO A 82 -26.94 26.41 -4.88
N GLU A 83 -27.07 25.51 -5.85
CA GLU A 83 -28.16 25.50 -6.83
C GLU A 83 -29.39 24.70 -6.40
N ASP A 84 -29.38 24.07 -5.21
CA ASP A 84 -30.54 23.32 -4.72
C ASP A 84 -31.66 24.28 -4.26
N ALA A 85 -32.69 24.39 -5.09
CA ALA A 85 -33.84 25.25 -4.85
C ALA A 85 -34.58 24.93 -3.52
N ARG A 86 -34.43 23.72 -2.95
CA ARG A 86 -35.06 23.34 -1.68
C ARG A 86 -34.46 24.06 -0.49
N TYR A 87 -33.16 24.37 -0.53
CA TYR A 87 -32.40 24.88 0.62
C TYR A 87 -31.71 26.22 0.37
N ARG A 88 -31.81 26.79 -0.83
CA ARG A 88 -31.19 28.06 -1.19
C ARG A 88 -31.51 29.20 -0.21
N ASP A 89 -32.75 29.29 0.25
CA ASP A 89 -33.20 30.32 1.19
C ASP A 89 -32.80 30.01 2.66
N MET A 90 -32.20 28.85 2.90
CA MET A 90 -31.67 28.45 4.21
C MET A 90 -30.16 28.72 4.35
N VAL A 91 -29.42 28.92 3.25
CA VAL A 91 -27.99 29.23 3.29
C VAL A 91 -27.75 30.52 4.07
N GLY A 92 -26.84 30.49 5.04
CA GLY A 92 -26.55 31.58 5.98
C GLY A 92 -27.38 31.58 7.27
N LYS A 93 -28.46 30.78 7.35
CA LYS A 93 -29.17 30.54 8.61
C LYS A 93 -28.33 29.65 9.53
N ARG A 94 -28.68 29.63 10.82
CA ARG A 94 -28.08 28.76 11.83
C ARG A 94 -29.07 27.71 12.30
N VAL A 95 -28.57 26.51 12.54
CA VAL A 95 -29.32 25.38 13.07
C VAL A 95 -28.69 24.87 14.35
N ARG A 96 -29.54 24.30 15.22
CA ARG A 96 -29.13 23.64 16.46
C ARG A 96 -28.71 22.22 16.16
N LEU A 97 -27.53 21.88 16.66
CA LEU A 97 -27.02 20.54 16.64
C LEU A 97 -27.80 19.66 17.63
N PRO A 98 -28.34 18.50 17.23
CA PRO A 98 -29.02 17.60 18.14
C PRO A 98 -28.11 17.17 19.31
N ALA A 99 -28.72 16.96 20.49
CA ALA A 99 -28.11 16.55 21.77
C ALA A 99 -27.16 17.56 22.46
N VAL A 100 -26.42 18.40 21.74
CA VAL A 100 -25.44 19.36 22.33
C VAL A 100 -25.82 20.83 22.20
N ASP A 101 -26.92 21.14 21.50
CA ASP A 101 -27.49 22.50 21.32
C ASP A 101 -26.49 23.57 20.82
N ARG A 102 -25.44 23.15 20.12
CA ARG A 102 -24.48 24.05 19.47
C ARG A 102 -25.08 24.62 18.19
N LEU A 103 -24.96 25.94 18.00
CA LEU A 103 -25.41 26.60 16.78
C LEU A 103 -24.35 26.49 15.67
N ILE A 104 -24.74 25.94 14.53
CA ILE A 104 -23.88 25.79 13.34
C ILE A 104 -24.54 26.42 12.11
N PRO A 105 -23.76 27.02 11.18
CA PRO A 105 -24.28 27.61 9.96
C PRO A 105 -24.72 26.56 8.93
N ILE A 106 -25.67 26.95 8.07
CA ILE A 106 -25.94 26.28 6.80
C ILE A 106 -25.10 26.97 5.71
N ILE A 107 -24.29 26.22 4.98
CA ILE A 107 -23.37 26.70 3.94
C ILE A 107 -23.73 26.11 2.57
N GLY A 108 -23.38 26.84 1.50
CA GLY A 108 -23.47 26.33 0.13
C GLY A 108 -22.12 25.77 -0.33
N ASP A 109 -22.05 24.51 -0.76
CA ASP A 109 -20.83 23.91 -1.30
C ASP A 109 -21.13 22.95 -2.49
N GLU A 110 -20.36 23.07 -3.56
CA GLU A 110 -20.54 22.31 -4.80
C GLU A 110 -20.20 20.81 -4.65
N ALA A 111 -19.49 20.41 -3.58
CA ALA A 111 -19.21 19.00 -3.32
C ALA A 111 -20.46 18.21 -2.88
N VAL A 112 -21.56 18.90 -2.52
CA VAL A 112 -22.81 18.25 -2.09
C VAL A 112 -23.60 17.77 -3.30
N ASP A 113 -23.89 16.48 -3.38
CA ASP A 113 -24.81 15.92 -4.39
C ASP A 113 -26.28 16.19 -4.00
N PRO A 114 -27.05 17.00 -4.75
CA PRO A 114 -28.47 17.23 -4.47
C PRO A 114 -29.33 15.96 -4.55
N ALA A 115 -28.90 14.95 -5.31
CA ALA A 115 -29.65 13.72 -5.52
C ALA A 115 -29.47 12.70 -4.39
N PHE A 116 -28.41 12.82 -3.58
CA PHE A 116 -28.12 11.87 -2.50
C PHE A 116 -28.84 12.24 -1.20
N GLY A 117 -29.52 11.25 -0.59
CA GLY A 117 -30.22 11.43 0.68
C GLY A 117 -31.27 12.55 0.60
N THR A 118 -31.02 13.65 1.32
CA THR A 118 -31.89 14.84 1.31
C THR A 118 -31.39 15.96 0.42
N GLY A 119 -30.14 15.90 -0.08
CA GLY A 119 -29.43 17.04 -0.66
C GLY A 119 -28.81 17.99 0.37
N ALA A 120 -28.87 17.63 1.65
CA ALA A 120 -28.18 18.30 2.75
C ALA A 120 -27.31 17.30 3.53
N VAL A 121 -26.06 17.66 3.77
CA VAL A 121 -25.08 16.82 4.47
C VAL A 121 -24.57 17.54 5.70
N LYS A 122 -24.39 16.80 6.80
CA LYS A 122 -23.65 17.32 7.95
C LYS A 122 -22.18 17.53 7.57
N VAL A 123 -21.52 18.54 8.12
CA VAL A 123 -20.09 18.78 7.88
C VAL A 123 -19.34 18.61 9.20
N THR A 124 -18.56 17.54 9.29
CA THR A 124 -17.74 17.19 10.47
C THR A 124 -16.25 17.15 10.11
N PRO A 125 -15.56 18.30 9.99
CA PRO A 125 -14.22 18.35 9.37
C PRO A 125 -13.15 17.49 10.06
N ALA A 126 -13.32 17.15 11.34
CA ALA A 126 -12.35 16.33 12.06
C ALA A 126 -12.50 14.81 11.81
N HIS A 127 -13.56 14.35 11.13
CA HIS A 127 -13.96 12.93 11.09
C HIS A 127 -14.29 12.39 9.69
N ASP A 128 -14.22 13.19 8.64
CA ASP A 128 -14.44 12.75 7.26
C ASP A 128 -13.57 13.56 6.26
N PRO A 129 -12.93 12.91 5.26
CA PRO A 129 -12.09 13.61 4.28
C PRO A 129 -12.82 14.67 3.46
N THR A 130 -14.04 14.39 3.04
CA THR A 130 -14.86 15.32 2.24
C THR A 130 -15.26 16.52 3.10
N ASP A 131 -15.70 16.25 4.33
CA ASP A 131 -16.07 17.29 5.29
C ASP A 131 -14.85 18.14 5.69
N TYR A 132 -13.66 17.54 5.76
CA TYR A 132 -12.41 18.27 6.01
C TYR A 132 -12.12 19.27 4.89
N GLU A 133 -12.24 18.85 3.64
CA GLU A 133 -12.04 19.73 2.48
C GLU A 133 -13.10 20.86 2.41
N ILE A 134 -14.37 20.55 2.67
CA ILE A 134 -15.44 21.56 2.82
C ILE A 134 -15.07 22.54 3.95
N GLY A 135 -14.66 22.01 5.10
CA GLY A 135 -14.23 22.81 6.25
C GLY A 135 -13.08 23.76 5.92
N GLN A 136 -12.08 23.31 5.17
CA GLN A 136 -10.99 24.16 4.70
C GLN A 136 -11.46 25.27 3.74
N ARG A 137 -12.36 24.95 2.79
CA ARG A 137 -12.90 25.94 1.84
C ARG A 137 -13.70 27.06 2.51
N HIS A 138 -14.44 26.72 3.57
CA HIS A 138 -15.34 27.65 4.27
C HIS A 138 -14.77 28.20 5.60
N GLY A 139 -13.55 27.82 5.98
CA GLY A 139 -12.92 28.25 7.22
C GLY A 139 -13.63 27.75 8.48
N LEU A 140 -14.19 26.53 8.43
CA LEU A 140 -14.86 25.91 9.56
C LEU A 140 -13.86 25.35 10.57
N GLU A 141 -14.21 25.43 11.84
CA GLU A 141 -13.47 24.73 12.89
C GLU A 141 -13.59 23.21 12.71
N ALA A 142 -12.55 22.49 13.10
CA ALA A 142 -12.55 21.04 13.08
C ALA A 142 -12.54 20.49 14.51
N ILE A 143 -13.73 20.12 14.99
CA ILE A 143 -13.95 19.65 16.36
C ILE A 143 -13.83 18.13 16.38
N ASN A 144 -12.79 17.62 17.04
CA ASN A 144 -12.59 16.19 17.25
C ASN A 144 -13.36 15.72 18.48
N VAL A 145 -14.30 14.78 18.31
CA VAL A 145 -15.13 14.24 19.40
C VAL A 145 -14.68 12.87 19.93
N MET A 146 -13.56 12.34 19.43
CA MET A 146 -13.06 11.02 19.81
C MET A 146 -11.63 11.08 20.37
N ASN A 147 -11.34 10.19 21.32
CA ASN A 147 -10.00 9.88 21.80
C ASN A 147 -9.25 8.94 20.83
N ASP A 148 -7.98 8.67 21.12
CA ASP A 148 -7.11 7.77 20.34
C ASP A 148 -7.66 6.34 20.23
N ASP A 149 -8.43 5.87 21.21
CA ASP A 149 -9.06 4.55 21.24
C ASP A 149 -10.48 4.53 20.65
N SER A 150 -10.92 5.64 20.04
CA SER A 150 -12.30 5.84 19.54
C SER A 150 -13.39 5.86 20.62
N THR A 151 -13.03 6.04 21.89
CA THR A 151 -14.01 6.48 22.91
C THR A 151 -14.32 7.96 22.72
N MET A 152 -15.52 8.37 23.11
CA MET A 152 -15.96 9.76 22.99
C MET A 152 -15.26 10.64 24.05
N ASN A 153 -14.82 11.85 23.67
CA ASN A 153 -14.15 12.80 24.57
C ASN A 153 -15.13 13.87 25.10
N ALA A 154 -14.61 14.88 25.81
CA ALA A 154 -15.42 15.94 26.42
C ALA A 154 -16.28 16.76 25.42
N GLU A 155 -15.86 16.86 24.15
CA GLU A 155 -16.64 17.54 23.10
C GLU A 155 -17.91 16.78 22.71
N ALA A 156 -18.02 15.50 23.09
CA ALA A 156 -19.20 14.67 22.88
C ALA A 156 -20.30 14.91 23.93
N GLY A 157 -20.07 15.78 24.93
CA GLY A 157 -21.05 16.13 25.95
C GLY A 157 -21.55 14.91 26.75
N PRO A 158 -22.86 14.60 26.75
CA PRO A 158 -23.42 13.52 27.57
C PRO A 158 -22.94 12.12 27.17
N TYR A 159 -22.28 11.98 26.02
CA TYR A 159 -21.74 10.70 25.54
C TYR A 159 -20.27 10.49 25.90
N GLU A 160 -19.64 11.42 26.62
CA GLU A 160 -18.24 11.30 27.06
C GLU A 160 -17.96 9.94 27.73
N GLY A 161 -16.86 9.31 27.35
CA GLY A 161 -16.40 8.02 27.88
C GLY A 161 -17.04 6.78 27.24
N GLN A 162 -18.06 6.93 26.39
CA GLN A 162 -18.67 5.80 25.68
C GLN A 162 -17.82 5.34 24.49
N ASP A 163 -17.87 4.06 24.13
CA ASP A 163 -17.38 3.59 22.82
C ASP A 163 -18.20 4.24 21.68
N ARG A 164 -17.57 4.58 20.55
CA ARG A 164 -18.24 5.25 19.43
C ARG A 164 -19.51 4.55 18.93
N PHE A 165 -19.57 3.21 18.96
CA PHE A 165 -20.75 2.48 18.51
C PHE A 165 -21.84 2.43 19.58
N GLU A 166 -21.47 2.50 20.85
CA GLU A 166 -22.40 2.71 21.95
C GLU A 166 -22.99 4.13 21.92
N ALA A 167 -22.13 5.14 21.77
CA ALA A 167 -22.52 6.54 21.60
C ALA A 167 -23.46 6.70 20.40
N ARG A 168 -23.19 6.03 19.28
CA ARG A 168 -24.10 5.99 18.12
C ARG A 168 -25.50 5.52 18.51
N ARG A 169 -25.61 4.40 19.23
CA ARG A 169 -26.93 3.84 19.61
C ARG A 169 -27.67 4.78 20.56
N ASN A 170 -26.98 5.31 21.55
CA ASN A 170 -27.58 6.20 22.56
C ASN A 170 -28.00 7.54 21.93
N LEU A 171 -27.15 8.15 21.12
CA LEU A 171 -27.46 9.38 20.40
C LEU A 171 -28.66 9.23 19.46
N VAL A 172 -28.73 8.13 18.71
CA VAL A 172 -29.90 7.86 17.85
C VAL A 172 -31.17 7.71 18.68
N ALA A 173 -31.11 7.03 19.83
CA ALA A 173 -32.27 6.89 20.72
C ALA A 173 -32.72 8.23 21.30
N ASP A 174 -31.79 9.11 21.67
CA ASP A 174 -32.10 10.45 22.19
C ASP A 174 -32.71 11.35 21.10
N ILE A 175 -32.18 11.29 19.87
CA ILE A 175 -32.73 11.99 18.70
C ILE A 175 -34.15 11.48 18.38
N ASP A 176 -34.40 10.17 18.47
CA ASP A 176 -35.72 9.58 18.26
C ASP A 176 -36.71 9.99 19.37
N ALA A 177 -36.26 9.98 20.63
CA ALA A 177 -37.05 10.45 21.77
C ALA A 177 -37.43 11.94 21.67
N ALA A 178 -36.57 12.75 21.06
CA ALA A 178 -36.85 14.16 20.74
C ALA A 178 -37.81 14.34 19.54
N GLY A 179 -38.07 13.29 18.76
CA GLY A 179 -38.90 13.33 17.54
C GLY A 179 -38.18 13.88 16.30
N ASP A 180 -36.84 13.94 16.36
CA ASP A 180 -35.98 14.50 15.31
C ASP A 180 -35.42 13.44 14.35
N LEU A 181 -35.61 12.15 14.65
CA LEU A 181 -35.32 11.07 13.72
C LEU A 181 -36.46 10.94 12.71
N VAL A 182 -36.22 11.33 11.46
CA VAL A 182 -37.23 11.33 10.40
C VAL A 182 -37.49 9.91 9.89
N LYS A 183 -36.42 9.17 9.61
CA LYS A 183 -36.45 7.76 9.19
C LYS A 183 -35.06 7.14 9.27
N THR A 184 -35.02 5.81 9.23
CA THR A 184 -33.80 5.00 9.11
C THR A 184 -33.97 4.04 7.94
N GLU A 185 -32.98 4.00 7.06
CA GLU A 185 -32.99 3.13 5.88
C GLU A 185 -31.77 2.21 5.88
N PRO A 186 -31.90 0.92 5.50
CA PRO A 186 -30.75 0.06 5.26
C PRO A 186 -29.87 0.68 4.17
N TYR A 187 -28.56 0.71 4.41
CA TYR A 187 -27.60 1.28 3.47
C TYR A 187 -26.36 0.41 3.44
N ARG A 188 -25.77 0.27 2.26
CA ARG A 188 -24.55 -0.51 2.06
C ARG A 188 -23.51 0.38 1.43
N HIS A 189 -22.33 0.42 2.03
CA HIS A 189 -21.22 1.19 1.49
C HIS A 189 -19.87 0.57 1.82
N SER A 190 -18.86 1.04 1.12
CA SER A 190 -17.45 0.74 1.32
C SER A 190 -16.89 1.42 2.58
N VAL A 191 -16.47 0.63 3.58
CA VAL A 191 -15.83 1.08 4.83
C VAL A 191 -14.35 0.74 4.81
N GLY A 192 -13.51 1.71 5.22
CA GLY A 192 -12.07 1.50 5.36
C GLY A 192 -11.69 0.71 6.62
N HIS A 193 -10.83 -0.29 6.47
CA HIS A 193 -10.30 -1.14 7.53
C HIS A 193 -8.79 -1.11 7.51
N CYS A 194 -8.17 -1.19 8.68
CA CYS A 194 -6.72 -1.30 8.79
C CYS A 194 -6.28 -2.66 8.22
N GLN A 195 -5.42 -2.64 7.19
CA GLN A 195 -4.89 -3.86 6.54
C GLN A 195 -4.29 -4.90 7.52
N ARG A 196 -3.79 -4.45 8.67
CA ARG A 196 -3.08 -5.31 9.63
C ARG A 196 -4.00 -6.00 10.64
N CYS A 197 -5.06 -5.34 11.07
CA CYS A 197 -5.91 -5.81 12.18
C CYS A 197 -7.40 -5.83 11.87
N ASN A 198 -7.79 -5.41 10.66
CA ASN A 198 -9.16 -5.34 10.18
C ASN A 198 -10.10 -4.46 11.01
N THR A 199 -9.57 -3.56 11.84
CA THR A 199 -10.38 -2.60 12.59
C THR A 199 -10.79 -1.45 11.68
N ILE A 200 -12.05 -1.01 11.76
CA ILE A 200 -12.55 0.17 11.04
C ILE A 200 -11.70 1.39 11.40
N VAL A 201 -11.12 2.01 10.38
CA VAL A 201 -10.26 3.19 10.52
C VAL A 201 -11.10 4.42 10.84
N GLU A 202 -10.53 5.32 11.62
CA GLU A 202 -11.16 6.59 12.00
C GLU A 202 -10.41 7.73 11.32
N PRO A 203 -11.04 8.51 10.43
CA PRO A 203 -10.44 9.76 9.98
C PRO A 203 -10.31 10.71 11.17
N ARG A 204 -9.13 11.29 11.38
CA ARG A 204 -8.87 12.21 12.48
C ARG A 204 -7.83 13.24 12.12
N ILE A 205 -7.98 14.47 12.60
CA ILE A 205 -6.93 15.47 12.51
C ILE A 205 -5.81 15.13 13.47
N SER A 206 -4.61 14.95 12.92
CA SER A 206 -3.40 14.70 13.68
C SER A 206 -2.25 15.53 13.14
N THR A 207 -1.35 15.94 14.03
CA THR A 207 -0.08 16.58 13.64
C THR A 207 0.90 15.49 13.28
N GLN A 208 1.30 15.42 12.02
CA GLN A 208 2.19 14.38 11.49
C GLN A 208 3.31 14.99 10.65
N TRP A 209 4.30 14.16 10.35
CA TRP A 209 5.39 14.45 9.43
C TRP A 209 5.07 13.96 8.03
N PHE A 210 5.31 14.80 7.04
CA PHE A 210 5.01 14.55 5.65
C PHE A 210 6.22 14.79 4.76
N VAL A 211 6.30 14.03 3.66
CA VAL A 211 7.19 14.32 2.52
C VAL A 211 6.34 14.92 1.40
N ARG A 212 6.78 16.07 0.86
CA ARG A 212 6.19 16.70 -0.33
C ARG A 212 6.45 15.82 -1.55
N MET A 213 5.43 15.14 -2.04
CA MET A 213 5.61 14.13 -3.08
C MET A 213 5.54 14.72 -4.49
N GLN A 214 4.73 15.77 -4.71
CA GLN A 214 4.58 16.40 -6.02
C GLN A 214 5.91 16.74 -6.72
N PRO A 215 6.88 17.45 -6.08
CA PRO A 215 8.15 17.78 -6.72
C PRO A 215 9.05 16.55 -6.97
N LEU A 216 8.83 15.47 -6.21
CA LEU A 216 9.60 14.23 -6.32
C LEU A 216 9.00 13.27 -7.36
N ALA A 217 7.75 13.47 -7.76
CA ALA A 217 7.05 12.58 -8.67
C ALA A 217 7.49 12.74 -10.13
N GLU A 218 7.74 13.99 -10.57
CA GLU A 218 8.09 14.26 -11.97
C GLU A 218 9.40 13.60 -12.42
N PRO A 219 10.51 13.64 -11.66
CA PRO A 219 11.72 12.89 -12.04
C PRO A 219 11.50 11.38 -12.14
N ALA A 220 10.62 10.83 -11.31
CA ALA A 220 10.27 9.41 -11.32
C ALA A 220 9.40 9.02 -12.53
N LEU A 221 8.57 9.95 -13.03
CA LEU A 221 7.86 9.79 -14.30
C LEU A 221 8.80 9.94 -15.50
N GLU A 222 9.78 10.84 -15.43
CA GLU A 222 10.74 11.09 -16.51
C GLU A 222 11.58 9.85 -16.85
N VAL A 223 12.12 9.17 -15.82
CA VAL A 223 12.90 7.93 -16.04
C VAL A 223 12.10 6.81 -16.68
N LEU A 224 10.77 6.80 -16.49
CA LEU A 224 9.89 5.85 -17.16
C LEU A 224 9.66 6.26 -18.63
N ARG A 225 9.41 7.55 -18.87
CA ARG A 225 9.15 8.10 -20.21
C ARG A 225 10.34 7.98 -21.16
N ASP A 226 11.56 8.11 -20.66
CA ASP A 226 12.79 8.01 -21.47
C ASP A 226 13.40 6.60 -21.54
N GLY A 227 12.81 5.64 -20.83
CA GLY A 227 13.21 4.23 -20.85
C GLY A 227 14.40 3.88 -19.95
N ARG A 228 14.89 4.79 -19.10
CA ARG A 228 15.86 4.46 -18.03
C ARG A 228 15.27 3.48 -17.00
N LEU A 229 13.95 3.48 -16.86
CA LEU A 229 13.15 2.54 -16.09
C LEU A 229 12.14 1.85 -17.01
N ARG A 230 12.05 0.52 -16.93
CA ARG A 230 11.05 -0.28 -17.65
C ARG A 230 10.24 -1.13 -16.67
N ILE A 231 8.92 -1.21 -16.85
CA ILE A 231 8.06 -2.07 -16.01
C ILE A 231 7.51 -3.23 -16.84
N ILE A 232 7.64 -4.44 -16.32
CA ILE A 232 7.16 -5.68 -16.93
C ILE A 232 6.06 -6.27 -16.05
N PRO A 233 4.83 -6.51 -16.57
CA PRO A 233 4.36 -6.20 -17.92
C PRO A 233 4.03 -4.70 -18.10
N ALA A 234 4.15 -4.22 -19.35
CA ALA A 234 4.01 -2.79 -19.71
C ALA A 234 2.67 -2.14 -19.30
N ARG A 235 1.60 -2.93 -19.09
CA ARG A 235 0.32 -2.40 -18.59
C ARG A 235 0.43 -1.69 -17.23
N PHE A 236 1.41 -2.06 -16.41
CA PHE A 236 1.65 -1.42 -15.12
C PHE A 236 2.34 -0.06 -15.25
N GLU A 237 2.90 0.30 -16.40
CA GLU A 237 3.47 1.63 -16.63
C GLU A 237 2.39 2.71 -16.57
N LYS A 238 1.21 2.44 -17.13
CA LYS A 238 0.06 3.35 -17.01
C LYS A 238 -0.41 3.44 -15.55
N ILE A 239 -0.53 2.31 -14.85
CA ILE A 239 -0.96 2.26 -13.45
C ILE A 239 0.00 3.05 -12.55
N TYR A 240 1.31 2.89 -12.78
CA TYR A 240 2.35 3.67 -12.11
C TYR A 240 2.23 5.16 -12.41
N THR A 241 2.07 5.51 -13.68
CA THR A 241 1.97 6.90 -14.15
C THR A 241 0.76 7.60 -13.53
N ASP A 242 -0.43 7.02 -13.66
CA ASP A 242 -1.67 7.57 -13.13
C ASP A 242 -1.55 7.82 -11.61
N TRP A 243 -0.89 6.91 -10.88
CA TRP A 243 -0.69 7.07 -9.44
C TRP A 243 0.31 8.18 -9.09
N MET A 244 1.43 8.27 -9.80
CA MET A 244 2.43 9.32 -9.58
C MET A 244 1.91 10.72 -9.94
N GLU A 245 1.04 10.83 -10.94
CA GLU A 245 0.40 12.10 -11.33
C GLU A 245 -0.60 12.62 -10.27
N ASN A 246 -1.25 11.72 -9.54
CA ASN A 246 -2.27 12.05 -8.53
C ASN A 246 -1.75 11.87 -7.08
N ILE A 247 -0.43 11.80 -6.91
CA ILE A 247 0.17 11.47 -5.62
C ILE A 247 -0.06 12.59 -4.59
N ARG A 248 -0.48 12.19 -3.38
CA ARG A 248 -0.59 13.07 -2.22
C ARG A 248 0.69 13.04 -1.39
N ASP A 249 0.89 14.06 -0.57
CA ASP A 249 2.03 14.13 0.35
C ASP A 249 2.04 12.94 1.31
N TRP A 250 3.22 12.34 1.47
CA TRP A 250 3.36 11.06 2.14
C TRP A 250 3.54 11.26 3.64
N CYS A 251 2.56 10.79 4.43
CA CYS A 251 2.67 10.72 5.89
C CYS A 251 3.73 9.70 6.31
N ILE A 252 4.85 10.18 6.87
CA ILE A 252 6.02 9.37 7.22
C ILE A 252 6.17 9.11 8.73
N SER A 253 5.39 9.75 9.60
CA SER A 253 5.40 9.48 11.04
C SER A 253 4.39 8.39 11.43
N ARG A 254 4.70 7.66 12.51
CA ARG A 254 3.90 6.60 13.11
C ARG A 254 4.07 6.63 14.63
N GLN A 255 2.97 6.43 15.36
CA GLN A 255 2.93 6.38 16.83
C GLN A 255 3.18 4.96 17.32
N LEU A 256 4.25 4.34 16.80
CA LEU A 256 4.60 2.94 17.06
C LEU A 256 5.87 2.85 17.89
N TRP A 257 5.99 1.76 18.64
CA TRP A 257 7.19 1.47 19.44
C TRP A 257 8.35 0.93 18.59
N TRP A 258 8.04 0.30 17.46
CA TRP A 258 9.01 -0.29 16.57
C TRP A 258 9.17 0.53 15.29
N GLY A 259 10.36 1.08 15.10
CA GLY A 259 10.73 1.84 13.91
C GLY A 259 11.94 2.73 14.16
N HIS A 260 12.37 3.48 13.15
CA HIS A 260 13.44 4.47 13.30
C HIS A 260 12.86 5.74 13.92
N ARG A 261 13.30 6.14 15.12
CA ARG A 261 12.87 7.41 15.71
C ARG A 261 13.17 8.58 14.78
N ILE A 262 12.22 9.51 14.67
CA ILE A 262 12.41 10.72 13.88
C ILE A 262 13.58 11.54 14.46
N PRO A 263 14.57 11.93 13.65
CA PRO A 263 15.74 12.66 14.13
C PRO A 263 15.44 14.16 14.23
N VAL A 264 14.42 14.50 15.01
CA VAL A 264 14.03 15.87 15.33
C VAL A 264 13.93 16.02 16.85
N TRP A 265 14.50 17.10 17.37
CA TRP A 265 14.47 17.48 18.79
C TRP A 265 13.76 18.81 18.95
N TYR A 266 13.08 18.96 20.09
CA TYR A 266 12.42 20.18 20.53
C TYR A 266 13.14 20.67 21.78
N CYS A 267 13.45 21.97 21.83
CA CYS A 267 13.93 22.60 23.04
C CYS A 267 12.75 22.99 23.93
N ASP A 268 12.67 22.46 25.15
CA ASP A 268 11.54 22.71 26.05
C ASP A 268 11.54 24.14 26.64
N GLU A 269 12.62 24.91 26.47
CA GLU A 269 12.70 26.32 26.91
C GLU A 269 12.25 27.33 25.85
N CYS A 270 12.49 27.07 24.56
CA CYS A 270 12.27 28.05 23.50
C CYS A 270 11.55 27.50 22.26
N ASP A 271 11.02 26.28 22.35
CA ASP A 271 10.26 25.57 21.30
C ASP A 271 11.00 25.41 19.95
N THR A 272 12.32 25.62 19.94
CA THR A 272 13.12 25.49 18.71
C THR A 272 13.15 24.03 18.26
N GLN A 273 12.80 23.81 16.98
CA GLN A 273 12.89 22.52 16.32
C GLN A 273 14.28 22.32 15.71
N ILE A 274 14.93 21.20 16.03
CA ILE A 274 16.31 20.91 15.67
C ILE A 274 16.34 19.57 14.91
N CYS A 275 16.81 19.57 13.67
CA CYS A 275 16.99 18.35 12.88
C CYS A 275 18.45 18.19 12.47
N THR A 276 19.11 17.13 12.94
CA THR A 276 20.56 16.95 12.76
C THR A 276 20.95 15.48 12.58
N ARG A 277 22.07 15.27 11.88
CA ARG A 277 22.69 13.94 11.66
C ARG A 277 23.29 13.32 12.91
N THR A 278 23.68 14.16 13.87
CA THR A 278 24.20 13.77 15.18
C THR A 278 23.27 14.32 16.24
N ASP A 279 23.06 13.56 17.32
CA ASP A 279 22.16 13.98 18.40
C ASP A 279 22.65 15.30 18.99
N PRO A 280 21.79 16.34 19.03
CA PRO A 280 22.15 17.62 19.63
C PRO A 280 22.26 17.47 21.15
N THR A 281 23.28 18.09 21.74
CA THR A 281 23.46 18.14 23.21
C THR A 281 23.01 19.47 23.81
N GLU A 282 22.81 20.49 22.97
CA GLU A 282 22.38 21.82 23.37
C GLU A 282 21.54 22.47 22.26
N CYS A 283 20.61 23.35 22.63
CA CYS A 283 19.80 24.10 21.69
C CYS A 283 20.67 25.14 20.97
N PRO A 284 20.70 25.15 19.62
CA PRO A 284 21.52 26.11 18.87
C PRO A 284 21.02 27.55 18.99
N GLN A 285 19.80 27.78 19.52
CA GLN A 285 19.20 29.11 19.64
C GLN A 285 19.37 29.71 21.05
N CYS A 286 19.14 28.93 22.11
CA CYS A 286 19.20 29.43 23.50
C CYS A 286 20.30 28.80 24.38
N GLY A 287 20.99 27.76 23.90
CA GLY A 287 22.03 27.05 24.66
C GLY A 287 21.51 26.10 25.74
N SER A 288 20.19 25.92 25.88
CA SER A 288 19.61 24.96 26.84
C SER A 288 19.98 23.51 26.51
N HIS A 289 20.14 22.70 27.55
CA HIS A 289 20.34 21.25 27.43
C HIS A 289 19.03 20.45 27.53
N ASP A 290 17.90 21.11 27.80
CA ASP A 290 16.59 20.48 27.93
C ASP A 290 15.98 20.26 26.53
N LEU A 291 16.47 19.19 25.90
CA LEU A 291 16.07 18.75 24.56
C LEU A 291 15.28 17.44 24.63
N ARG A 292 14.12 17.41 23.97
CA ARG A 292 13.29 16.22 23.84
C ARG A 292 13.20 15.80 22.37
N GLN A 293 13.60 14.57 22.08
CA GLN A 293 13.45 13.99 20.75
C GLN A 293 11.97 13.67 20.46
N ASP A 294 11.55 13.86 19.21
CA ASP A 294 10.25 13.42 18.71
C ASP A 294 10.00 11.94 19.04
N GLU A 295 8.82 11.64 19.57
CA GLU A 295 8.44 10.31 20.04
C GLU A 295 7.99 9.40 18.89
N ASP A 296 7.62 10.00 17.75
CA ASP A 296 7.22 9.25 16.57
C ASP A 296 8.39 8.47 15.95
N VAL A 297 8.04 7.34 15.36
CA VAL A 297 8.92 6.56 14.49
C VAL A 297 8.54 6.75 13.03
N LEU A 298 9.49 6.50 12.15
CA LEU A 298 9.28 6.56 10.71
C LEU A 298 8.51 5.34 10.22
N ASP A 299 7.68 5.59 9.21
CA ASP A 299 7.05 4.58 8.36
C ASP A 299 8.08 3.54 7.89
N THR A 300 7.71 2.26 7.93
CA THR A 300 8.57 1.17 7.42
C THR A 300 8.83 1.31 5.93
N TRP A 301 7.91 1.92 5.19
CA TRP A 301 8.13 2.24 3.77
C TRP A 301 9.19 3.32 3.57
N PHE A 302 9.42 4.20 4.56
CA PHE A 302 10.49 5.18 4.52
C PHE A 302 11.86 4.52 4.53
N SER A 303 12.11 3.58 5.44
CA SER A 303 13.37 2.83 5.43
C SER A 303 13.48 1.89 4.22
N SER A 304 12.40 1.20 3.87
CA SER A 304 12.39 0.23 2.75
C SER A 304 12.61 0.90 1.39
N SER A 305 12.22 2.16 1.23
CA SER A 305 12.49 2.96 0.03
C SER A 305 13.99 3.19 -0.24
N LEU A 306 14.84 3.06 0.79
CA LEU A 306 16.28 3.24 0.69
C LEU A 306 17.03 1.96 0.34
N TRP A 307 16.33 0.82 0.31
CA TRP A 307 16.90 -0.51 0.15
C TRP A 307 17.95 -0.65 -0.98
N PRO A 308 17.72 -0.12 -2.21
CA PRO A 308 18.62 -0.37 -3.35
C PRO A 308 20.04 0.14 -3.17
N PHE A 309 20.25 1.10 -2.26
CA PHE A 309 21.55 1.75 -2.03
C PHE A 309 22.00 1.67 -0.57
N SER A 310 21.08 1.64 0.39
CA SER A 310 21.44 1.50 1.81
C SER A 310 22.08 0.15 2.12
N THR A 311 21.69 -0.90 1.40
CA THR A 311 22.28 -2.25 1.53
C THR A 311 23.70 -2.34 1.01
N LEU A 312 24.08 -1.41 0.12
CA LEU A 312 25.41 -1.33 -0.46
C LEU A 312 26.32 -0.39 0.33
N GLY A 313 25.85 0.17 1.46
CA GLY A 313 26.66 1.00 2.35
C GLY A 313 26.44 2.51 2.25
N TRP A 314 25.49 2.98 1.43
CA TRP A 314 25.04 4.37 1.49
C TRP A 314 24.55 4.70 2.92
N PRO A 315 24.91 5.86 3.51
CA PRO A 315 25.36 7.09 2.85
C PRO A 315 26.86 7.21 2.57
N GLU A 316 27.66 6.21 2.93
CA GLU A 316 29.08 6.20 2.62
C GLU A 316 29.34 5.85 1.15
N GLU A 317 30.47 6.29 0.61
CA GLU A 317 30.93 5.93 -0.73
C GLU A 317 31.72 4.61 -0.69
N THR A 318 31.00 3.49 -0.68
CA THR A 318 31.59 2.15 -0.65
C THR A 318 31.90 1.62 -2.05
N GLN A 319 32.80 0.62 -2.12
CA GLN A 319 33.08 -0.09 -3.37
C GLN A 319 31.84 -0.83 -3.91
N ASP A 320 31.03 -1.42 -3.02
CA ASP A 320 29.81 -2.12 -3.40
C ASP A 320 28.78 -1.16 -4.03
N LEU A 321 28.61 0.03 -3.45
CA LEU A 321 27.72 1.05 -4.01
C LEU A 321 28.19 1.52 -5.39
N GLN A 322 29.50 1.65 -5.60
CA GLN A 322 30.06 2.04 -6.90
C GLN A 322 29.91 0.94 -7.95
N HIS A 323 30.03 -0.33 -7.55
CA HIS A 323 30.02 -1.46 -8.48
C HIS A 323 28.62 -1.97 -8.82
N PHE A 324 27.72 -2.05 -7.83
CA PHE A 324 26.44 -2.73 -7.95
C PHE A 324 25.22 -1.79 -8.10
N TYR A 325 25.41 -0.46 -8.02
CA TYR A 325 24.33 0.51 -8.17
C TYR A 325 24.51 1.44 -9.39
N PRO A 326 23.47 1.61 -10.24
CA PRO A 326 22.12 1.04 -10.16
C PRO A 326 22.02 -0.48 -10.38
N THR A 327 20.98 -1.11 -9.82
CA THR A 327 20.74 -2.54 -10.01
C THR A 327 20.07 -2.83 -11.37
N SER A 328 20.16 -4.06 -11.87
CA SER A 328 19.62 -4.39 -13.20
C SER A 328 18.11 -4.68 -13.18
N VAL A 329 17.66 -5.53 -12.24
CA VAL A 329 16.26 -5.99 -12.15
C VAL A 329 15.80 -5.96 -10.70
N LEU A 330 14.67 -5.31 -10.46
CA LEU A 330 13.87 -5.47 -9.24
C LEU A 330 12.71 -6.43 -9.54
N GLU A 331 12.64 -7.55 -8.83
CA GLU A 331 11.51 -8.47 -8.90
C GLU A 331 10.62 -8.33 -7.65
N THR A 332 9.31 -8.19 -7.84
CA THR A 332 8.35 -8.11 -6.75
C THR A 332 6.90 -8.33 -7.19
N GLY A 333 5.98 -8.48 -6.24
CA GLY A 333 4.55 -8.55 -6.50
C GLY A 333 4.00 -7.18 -6.91
N TYR A 334 3.02 -7.17 -7.81
CA TYR A 334 2.40 -5.90 -8.23
C TYR A 334 1.69 -5.15 -7.09
N ASP A 335 1.37 -5.83 -5.99
CA ASP A 335 0.64 -5.29 -4.84
C ASP A 335 1.44 -4.21 -4.08
N ILE A 336 2.77 -4.21 -4.19
CA ILE A 336 3.64 -3.21 -3.57
C ILE A 336 4.33 -2.26 -4.57
N ILE A 337 3.78 -2.15 -5.77
CA ILE A 337 4.26 -1.18 -6.78
C ILE A 337 4.27 0.25 -6.24
N PHE A 338 3.24 0.65 -5.50
CA PHE A 338 3.13 2.01 -4.95
C PHE A 338 3.87 2.19 -3.63
N PHE A 339 3.78 1.19 -2.75
CA PHE A 339 4.41 1.19 -1.44
C PHE A 339 5.93 1.14 -1.49
N TRP A 340 6.47 0.37 -2.45
CA TRP A 340 7.88 0.04 -2.46
C TRP A 340 8.57 0.48 -3.75
N VAL A 341 8.11 -0.01 -4.92
CA VAL A 341 8.77 0.28 -6.20
C VAL A 341 8.83 1.79 -6.43
N ALA A 342 7.68 2.48 -6.38
CA ALA A 342 7.61 3.91 -6.61
C ALA A 342 8.40 4.72 -5.57
N ARG A 343 8.33 4.31 -4.29
CA ARG A 343 9.11 4.94 -3.22
C ARG A 343 10.61 4.77 -3.43
N MET A 344 11.07 3.59 -3.86
CA MET A 344 12.47 3.35 -4.21
C MET A 344 12.93 4.19 -5.40
N VAL A 345 12.10 4.32 -6.45
CA VAL A 345 12.43 5.16 -7.61
C VAL A 345 12.60 6.62 -7.18
N VAL A 346 11.63 7.16 -6.45
CA VAL A 346 11.68 8.53 -5.91
C VAL A 346 12.93 8.73 -5.04
N MET A 347 13.15 7.86 -4.06
CA MET A 347 14.24 8.05 -3.09
C MET A 347 15.60 7.74 -3.70
N GLY A 348 15.71 6.81 -4.65
CA GLY A 348 16.92 6.55 -5.41
C GLY A 348 17.34 7.78 -6.21
N LEU A 349 16.40 8.40 -6.94
CA LEU A 349 16.66 9.62 -7.70
C LEU A 349 17.03 10.78 -6.78
N GLU A 350 16.28 10.97 -5.70
CA GLU A 350 16.49 12.10 -4.79
C GLU A 350 17.78 12.00 -3.97
N MET A 351 18.18 10.79 -3.57
CA MET A 351 19.38 10.58 -2.75
C MET A 351 20.67 10.40 -3.57
N THR A 352 20.56 9.87 -4.80
CA THR A 352 21.73 9.45 -5.60
C THR A 352 21.80 10.04 -7.00
N GLY A 353 20.73 10.72 -7.46
CA GLY A 353 20.63 11.26 -8.82
C GLY A 353 20.41 10.21 -9.92
N ARG A 354 20.22 8.93 -9.57
CA ARG A 354 20.10 7.82 -10.52
C ARG A 354 18.84 7.00 -10.25
N SER A 355 18.23 6.45 -11.30
CA SER A 355 17.18 5.44 -11.14
C SER A 355 17.77 4.24 -10.39
N PRO A 356 17.10 3.70 -9.35
CA PRO A 356 17.66 2.61 -8.55
C PRO A 356 17.81 1.29 -9.29
N PHE A 357 16.99 1.07 -10.31
CA PHE A 357 16.99 -0.12 -11.16
C PHE A 357 16.62 0.23 -12.59
N HIS A 358 17.05 -0.61 -13.54
CA HIS A 358 16.66 -0.50 -14.95
C HIS A 358 15.31 -1.17 -15.23
N THR A 359 15.10 -2.40 -14.75
CA THR A 359 13.88 -3.18 -15.01
C THR A 359 13.14 -3.50 -13.72
N VAL A 360 11.82 -3.29 -13.69
CA VAL A 360 10.91 -3.81 -12.67
C VAL A 360 10.14 -4.98 -13.25
N TYR A 361 10.37 -6.18 -12.73
CA TYR A 361 9.57 -7.36 -13.05
C TYR A 361 8.50 -7.55 -11.98
N LEU A 362 7.25 -7.37 -12.37
CA LEU A 362 6.09 -7.57 -11.50
C LEU A 362 5.52 -8.97 -11.74
N HIS A 363 5.56 -9.82 -10.73
CA HIS A 363 4.81 -11.08 -10.72
C HIS A 363 3.42 -10.88 -10.11
N GLY A 364 2.50 -11.83 -10.35
CA GLY A 364 1.21 -11.84 -9.67
C GLY A 364 1.27 -12.53 -8.31
N LEU A 365 0.15 -12.49 -7.60
CA LEU A 365 -0.01 -13.11 -6.29
C LEU A 365 -0.36 -14.59 -6.41
N ILE A 366 0.14 -15.37 -5.45
CA ILE A 366 -0.26 -16.76 -5.30
C ILE A 366 -1.62 -16.80 -4.59
N ARG A 367 -2.55 -17.53 -5.19
CA ARG A 367 -3.91 -17.74 -4.70
C ARG A 367 -4.16 -19.22 -4.48
N ASN A 368 -5.10 -19.51 -3.59
CA ASN A 368 -5.57 -20.89 -3.41
C ASN A 368 -6.31 -21.39 -4.67
N GLU A 369 -6.71 -22.65 -4.69
CA GLU A 369 -7.39 -23.29 -5.83
C GLU A 369 -8.71 -22.58 -6.22
N GLU A 370 -9.36 -21.91 -5.26
CA GLU A 370 -10.59 -21.14 -5.46
C GLU A 370 -10.34 -19.72 -6.01
N GLY A 371 -9.09 -19.23 -6.00
CA GLY A 371 -8.72 -17.86 -6.38
C GLY A 371 -8.75 -16.85 -5.23
N LYS A 372 -8.84 -17.28 -3.98
CA LYS A 372 -8.73 -16.41 -2.80
C LYS A 372 -7.26 -16.15 -2.48
N LYS A 373 -6.96 -14.96 -1.98
CA LYS A 373 -5.63 -14.58 -1.47
C LYS A 373 -5.28 -15.51 -0.31
N ILE A 374 -4.11 -16.12 -0.34
CA ILE A 374 -3.63 -16.94 0.77
C ILE A 374 -3.21 -15.99 1.89
N SER A 375 -3.84 -16.12 3.06
CA SER A 375 -3.54 -15.31 4.25
C SER A 375 -3.32 -16.24 5.45
N LYS A 376 -2.58 -15.76 6.45
CA LYS A 376 -2.36 -16.50 7.71
C LYS A 376 -3.66 -16.78 8.49
N SER A 377 -4.73 -16.03 8.21
CA SER A 377 -6.04 -16.19 8.82
C SER A 377 -6.90 -17.27 8.17
N MET A 378 -6.50 -17.80 7.00
CA MET A 378 -7.21 -18.87 6.31
C MET A 378 -7.02 -20.20 7.07
N VAL A 379 -8.12 -20.93 7.29
CA VAL A 379 -8.14 -22.17 8.10
C VAL A 379 -7.17 -23.23 7.58
N ASP A 380 -7.02 -23.32 6.26
CA ASP A 380 -6.15 -24.27 5.57
C ASP A 380 -4.89 -23.62 4.98
N ALA A 381 -4.49 -22.44 5.48
CA ALA A 381 -3.29 -21.73 5.02
C ALA A 381 -2.02 -22.60 5.06
N TRP A 382 -1.91 -23.48 6.06
CA TRP A 382 -0.77 -24.38 6.26
C TRP A 382 -0.54 -25.33 5.07
N ARG A 383 -1.59 -25.67 4.30
CA ARG A 383 -1.45 -26.51 3.09
C ARG A 383 -0.68 -25.81 1.97
N TYR A 384 -0.60 -24.49 2.04
CA TYR A 384 0.14 -23.65 1.11
C TYR A 384 1.46 -23.15 1.71
N ASP A 385 1.84 -23.64 2.88
CA ASP A 385 3.17 -23.39 3.43
C ASP A 385 4.22 -24.02 2.48
N PRO A 386 5.18 -23.23 1.97
CA PRO A 386 6.18 -23.76 1.06
C PRO A 386 6.98 -24.92 1.67
N LEU A 387 7.22 -24.93 2.99
CA LEU A 387 7.96 -26.00 3.63
C LEU A 387 7.17 -27.31 3.69
N GLU A 388 5.86 -27.24 3.90
CA GLU A 388 4.98 -28.41 3.85
C GLU A 388 4.93 -29.00 2.43
N ILE A 389 4.76 -28.14 1.42
CA ILE A 389 4.78 -28.58 0.01
C ILE A 389 6.14 -29.16 -0.37
N ILE A 390 7.25 -28.56 0.07
CA ILE A 390 8.59 -29.08 -0.18
C ILE A 390 8.77 -30.46 0.46
N SER A 391 8.28 -30.65 1.68
CA SER A 391 8.33 -31.93 2.39
C SER A 391 7.57 -33.03 1.63
N GLU A 392 6.40 -32.71 1.08
CA GLU A 392 5.53 -33.68 0.40
C GLU A 392 5.91 -33.93 -1.07
N TYR A 393 6.27 -32.89 -1.82
CA TYR A 393 6.49 -32.95 -3.27
C TYR A 393 7.92 -32.69 -3.70
N GLY A 394 8.73 -32.03 -2.89
CA GLY A 394 10.10 -31.62 -3.21
C GLY A 394 10.23 -30.16 -3.64
N GLN A 395 11.45 -29.63 -3.52
CA GLN A 395 11.78 -28.24 -3.83
C GLN A 395 11.69 -27.89 -5.31
N ASP A 396 12.29 -28.70 -6.19
CA ASP A 396 12.29 -28.42 -7.63
C ASP A 396 10.89 -28.45 -8.25
N PRO A 397 10.00 -29.40 -7.89
CA PRO A 397 8.61 -29.39 -8.34
C PRO A 397 7.88 -28.11 -7.96
N LEU A 398 8.02 -27.63 -6.72
CA LEU A 398 7.43 -26.37 -6.29
C LEU A 398 7.98 -25.20 -7.11
N ARG A 399 9.32 -25.07 -7.21
CA ARG A 399 9.96 -23.99 -7.99
C ARG A 399 9.51 -23.97 -9.44
N PHE A 400 9.51 -25.13 -10.10
CA PHE A 400 9.09 -25.25 -11.48
C PHE A 400 7.60 -24.91 -11.65
N THR A 401 6.76 -25.31 -10.69
CA THR A 401 5.33 -24.96 -10.68
C THR A 401 5.10 -23.46 -10.56
N LEU A 402 5.84 -22.78 -9.68
CA LEU A 402 5.72 -21.33 -9.50
C LEU A 402 6.24 -20.57 -10.73
N LEU A 403 7.37 -20.99 -11.30
CA LEU A 403 7.96 -20.34 -12.48
C LEU A 403 7.13 -20.51 -13.75
N THR A 404 6.54 -21.69 -13.96
CA THR A 404 5.74 -22.02 -15.17
C THR A 404 4.25 -21.79 -14.98
N GLY A 405 3.82 -21.49 -13.76
CA GLY A 405 2.42 -21.46 -13.40
C GLY A 405 1.69 -20.18 -13.81
N SER A 406 2.42 -19.11 -14.12
CA SER A 406 1.84 -17.83 -14.53
C SER A 406 2.76 -17.04 -15.47
N THR A 407 2.18 -16.00 -16.08
CA THR A 407 2.89 -14.97 -16.82
C THR A 407 3.07 -13.74 -15.94
N PRO A 408 4.07 -12.87 -16.22
CA PRO A 408 4.33 -11.68 -15.42
C PRO A 408 3.05 -10.86 -15.19
N GLY A 409 2.83 -10.44 -13.95
CA GLY A 409 1.71 -9.61 -13.54
C GLY A 409 0.36 -10.31 -13.40
N ASN A 410 0.26 -11.62 -13.68
CA ASN A 410 -0.98 -12.38 -13.52
C ASN A 410 -0.91 -13.29 -12.29
N ASP A 411 -2.02 -13.32 -11.54
CA ASP A 411 -2.13 -14.18 -10.36
C ASP A 411 -2.13 -15.66 -10.73
N MET A 412 -1.57 -16.48 -9.84
CA MET A 412 -1.48 -17.91 -10.01
C MET A 412 -2.35 -18.63 -8.99
N LYS A 413 -3.26 -19.48 -9.44
CA LYS A 413 -3.90 -20.47 -8.58
C LYS A 413 -2.93 -21.63 -8.37
N LEU A 414 -2.47 -21.81 -7.13
CA LEU A 414 -1.58 -22.91 -6.79
C LEU A 414 -2.39 -24.19 -6.56
N ALA A 415 -2.54 -24.98 -7.62
CA ALA A 415 -3.13 -26.31 -7.53
C ALA A 415 -2.04 -27.33 -7.15
N LEU A 416 -2.22 -28.05 -6.04
CA LEU A 416 -1.23 -29.02 -5.56
C LEU A 416 -1.05 -30.18 -6.55
N GLY A 417 -2.11 -30.54 -7.30
CA GLY A 417 -2.00 -31.51 -8.39
C GLY A 417 -1.03 -31.10 -9.50
N ARG A 418 -0.80 -29.78 -9.71
CA ARG A 418 0.23 -29.29 -10.65
C ARG A 418 1.64 -29.47 -10.08
N VAL A 419 1.81 -29.30 -8.76
CA VAL A 419 3.07 -29.60 -8.08
C VAL A 419 3.39 -31.08 -8.18
N GLU A 420 2.40 -31.94 -8.00
CA GLU A 420 2.54 -33.38 -8.19
C GLU A 420 2.96 -33.75 -9.63
N ALA A 421 2.30 -33.16 -10.64
CA ALA A 421 2.68 -33.35 -12.03
C ALA A 421 4.15 -32.97 -12.28
N ASN A 422 4.61 -31.86 -11.68
CA ASN A 422 5.99 -31.40 -11.79
C ASN A 422 6.98 -32.24 -10.96
N ARG A 423 6.54 -32.93 -9.90
CA ARG A 423 7.32 -33.99 -9.23
C ARG A 423 7.56 -35.16 -10.16
N ASN A 424 6.54 -35.56 -10.91
CA ASN A 424 6.67 -36.63 -11.90
C ASN A 424 7.61 -36.22 -13.05
N PHE A 425 7.62 -34.93 -13.43
CA PHE A 425 8.61 -34.40 -14.36
C PHE A 425 10.04 -34.46 -13.83
N ALA A 426 10.28 -34.03 -12.60
CA ALA A 426 11.60 -34.18 -11.98
C ALA A 426 12.06 -35.65 -11.96
N ASN A 427 11.14 -36.57 -11.68
CA ASN A 427 11.42 -38.01 -11.76
C ASN A 427 11.71 -38.49 -13.20
N LYS A 428 11.03 -37.97 -14.23
CA LYS A 428 11.33 -38.26 -15.64
C LYS A 428 12.76 -37.83 -16.01
N ILE A 429 13.18 -36.64 -15.58
CA ILE A 429 14.57 -36.17 -15.74
C ILE A 429 15.55 -37.15 -15.06
N TRP A 430 15.26 -37.53 -13.82
CA TRP A 430 16.10 -38.49 -13.09
C TRP A 430 16.22 -39.84 -13.80
N GLN A 431 15.11 -40.38 -14.31
CA GLN A 431 15.10 -41.66 -15.04
C GLN A 431 15.89 -41.56 -16.35
N ALA A 432 15.74 -40.47 -17.11
CA ALA A 432 16.49 -40.23 -18.34
C ALA A 432 17.99 -40.16 -18.07
N SER A 433 18.40 -39.37 -17.07
CA SER A 433 19.80 -39.27 -16.64
C SER A 433 20.35 -40.60 -16.15
N ARG A 434 19.59 -41.35 -15.34
CA ARG A 434 19.98 -42.68 -14.85
C ARG A 434 20.16 -43.66 -16.01
N TYR A 435 19.28 -43.63 -17.01
CA TYR A 435 19.39 -44.47 -18.19
C TYR A 435 20.68 -44.16 -18.95
N VAL A 436 20.97 -42.89 -19.24
CA VAL A 436 22.23 -42.49 -19.91
C VAL A 436 23.44 -42.93 -19.10
N LEU A 437 23.51 -42.58 -17.80
CA LEU A 437 24.62 -42.96 -16.92
C LEU A 437 24.84 -44.47 -16.86
N GLY A 438 23.76 -45.26 -16.84
CA GLY A 438 23.85 -46.72 -16.87
C GLY A 438 24.43 -47.29 -18.17
N ASN A 439 24.25 -46.59 -19.28
CA ASN A 439 24.83 -46.97 -20.58
C ASN A 439 26.27 -46.49 -20.77
N LEU A 440 26.74 -45.52 -19.97
CA LEU A 440 28.10 -44.99 -20.05
C LEU A 440 29.17 -45.90 -19.40
N GLY A 441 28.76 -46.96 -18.69
CA GLY A 441 29.66 -47.95 -18.09
C GLY A 441 30.37 -47.48 -16.80
N ASP A 442 31.44 -48.16 -16.42
CA ASP A 442 32.11 -47.99 -15.10
C ASP A 442 33.01 -46.74 -14.98
N ALA A 443 33.11 -45.90 -16.02
CA ALA A 443 33.93 -44.69 -16.03
C ALA A 443 33.13 -43.43 -16.44
N PRO A 444 32.06 -43.06 -15.70
CA PRO A 444 31.24 -41.89 -16.03
C PRO A 444 32.01 -40.55 -15.96
N GLY A 445 33.14 -40.50 -15.26
CA GLY A 445 34.02 -39.32 -15.17
C GLY A 445 34.84 -39.04 -16.44
N ASP A 446 34.92 -39.98 -17.38
CA ASP A 446 35.63 -39.79 -18.66
C ASP A 446 34.79 -39.01 -19.69
N TYR A 447 33.50 -38.80 -19.40
CA TYR A 447 32.60 -38.02 -20.24
C TYR A 447 32.58 -36.57 -19.77
N ALA A 448 33.54 -35.79 -20.24
CA ALA A 448 33.49 -34.34 -20.10
C ALA A 448 32.40 -33.76 -21.01
N ALA A 449 31.69 -32.73 -20.53
CA ALA A 449 30.89 -31.90 -21.41
C ALA A 449 31.82 -31.33 -22.50
N PRO A 450 31.44 -31.38 -23.79
CA PRO A 450 32.27 -30.83 -24.85
C PRO A 450 32.46 -29.32 -24.64
N GLU A 451 33.68 -28.82 -24.84
CA GLU A 451 33.99 -27.38 -24.75
C GLU A 451 33.32 -26.59 -25.88
N GLU A 452 33.06 -27.23 -27.02
CA GLU A 452 32.41 -26.66 -28.18
C GLU A 452 30.97 -27.17 -28.34
N ALA A 453 30.12 -26.37 -28.99
CA ALA A 453 28.77 -26.77 -29.33
C ALA A 453 28.79 -28.01 -30.26
N LEU A 454 27.87 -28.95 -30.02
CA LEU A 454 27.79 -30.19 -30.80
C LEU A 454 27.36 -29.89 -32.24
N ASP A 455 28.21 -30.15 -33.24
CA ASP A 455 27.81 -30.04 -34.64
C ASP A 455 26.89 -31.21 -35.04
N PRO A 456 25.61 -30.98 -35.40
CA PRO A 456 24.73 -32.06 -35.88
C PRO A 456 25.26 -32.75 -37.14
N ALA A 457 26.17 -32.17 -37.90
CA ALA A 457 26.79 -32.84 -39.05
C ALA A 457 27.90 -33.84 -38.65
N ALA A 458 28.42 -33.75 -37.42
CA ALA A 458 29.45 -34.66 -36.93
C ALA A 458 28.92 -36.06 -36.57
N PHE A 459 27.60 -36.21 -36.44
CA PHE A 459 26.95 -37.47 -36.06
C PHE A 459 26.48 -38.24 -37.30
N SER A 460 26.75 -39.54 -37.31
CA SER A 460 26.39 -40.41 -38.44
C SER A 460 24.94 -40.93 -38.36
N ASP A 461 24.39 -41.10 -37.15
CA ASP A 461 23.01 -41.54 -36.96
C ASP A 461 22.03 -40.36 -37.16
N PRO A 462 21.04 -40.46 -38.08
CA PRO A 462 20.03 -39.42 -38.27
C PRO A 462 19.28 -39.02 -37.00
N ALA A 463 19.07 -39.94 -36.05
CA ALA A 463 18.42 -39.65 -34.77
C ALA A 463 19.27 -38.69 -33.91
N ASP A 464 20.57 -38.94 -33.82
CA ASP A 464 21.52 -38.07 -33.10
C ASP A 464 21.56 -36.66 -33.73
N ARG A 465 21.63 -36.59 -35.06
CA ARG A 465 21.61 -35.31 -35.80
C ARG A 465 20.31 -34.54 -35.53
N TRP A 466 19.19 -35.25 -35.51
CA TRP A 466 17.88 -34.67 -35.27
C TRP A 466 17.79 -34.11 -33.85
N ILE A 467 18.08 -34.89 -32.81
CA ILE A 467 17.90 -34.46 -31.43
C ILE A 467 18.84 -33.30 -31.06
N ILE A 468 20.07 -33.28 -31.59
CA ILE A 468 21.00 -32.15 -31.39
C ILE A 468 20.50 -30.90 -32.10
N SER A 469 19.93 -31.02 -33.30
CA SER A 469 19.29 -29.89 -33.99
C SER A 469 18.09 -29.34 -33.21
N ARG A 470 17.27 -30.23 -32.62
CA ARG A 470 16.16 -29.84 -31.75
C ARG A 470 16.64 -29.14 -30.48
N TYR A 471 17.69 -29.68 -29.84
CA TYR A 471 18.35 -29.07 -28.69
C TYR A 471 18.86 -27.66 -28.99
N HIS A 472 19.58 -27.45 -30.11
CA HIS A 472 20.04 -26.11 -30.51
C HIS A 472 18.90 -25.11 -30.74
N ARG A 473 17.76 -25.59 -31.27
CA ARG A 473 16.59 -24.74 -31.43
C ARG A 473 15.99 -24.37 -30.08
N LEU A 474 15.88 -25.34 -29.17
CA LEU A 474 15.41 -25.10 -27.81
C LEU A 474 16.31 -24.10 -27.09
N THR A 475 17.64 -24.27 -27.11
CA THR A 475 18.56 -23.38 -26.40
C THR A 475 18.46 -21.94 -26.90
N GLY A 476 18.39 -21.73 -28.22
CA GLY A 476 18.20 -20.40 -28.80
C GLY A 476 16.87 -19.76 -28.37
N GLU A 477 15.79 -20.52 -28.37
CA GLU A 477 14.46 -20.02 -28.00
C GLU A 477 14.32 -19.76 -26.50
N VAL A 478 14.85 -20.66 -25.66
CA VAL A 478 14.91 -20.47 -24.20
C VAL A 478 15.71 -19.22 -23.85
N ASN A 479 16.89 -19.01 -24.46
CA ASN A 479 17.68 -17.80 -24.22
C ASN A 479 16.88 -16.54 -24.58
N ARG A 480 16.22 -16.52 -25.75
CA ARG A 480 15.36 -15.42 -26.19
C ARG A 480 14.22 -15.14 -25.20
N LEU A 481 13.59 -16.20 -24.66
CA LEU A 481 12.50 -16.08 -23.70
C LEU A 481 12.98 -15.58 -22.33
N LEU A 482 14.14 -16.04 -21.86
CA LEU A 482 14.76 -15.56 -20.62
C LEU A 482 15.13 -14.07 -20.73
N GLU A 483 15.73 -13.64 -21.85
CA GLU A 483 16.01 -12.22 -22.14
C GLU A 483 14.73 -11.36 -22.21
N ALA A 484 13.62 -11.95 -22.65
CA ALA A 484 12.30 -11.32 -22.70
C ALA A 484 11.50 -11.46 -21.39
N TYR A 485 12.09 -12.01 -20.32
CA TYR A 485 11.42 -12.26 -19.03
C TYR A 485 10.16 -13.14 -19.14
N GLN A 486 10.11 -14.03 -20.14
CA GLN A 486 9.04 -15.02 -20.34
C GLN A 486 9.42 -16.37 -19.71
N LEU A 487 9.71 -16.34 -18.40
CA LEU A 487 10.24 -17.50 -17.66
C LEU A 487 9.32 -18.72 -17.73
N GLY A 488 8.01 -18.51 -17.66
CA GLY A 488 7.05 -19.60 -17.69
C GLY A 488 6.97 -20.30 -19.05
N GLU A 489 7.08 -19.54 -20.15
CA GLU A 489 7.12 -20.09 -21.50
C GLU A 489 8.45 -20.82 -21.75
N ALA A 490 9.57 -20.29 -21.25
CA ALA A 490 10.87 -20.98 -21.31
C ALA A 490 10.80 -22.35 -20.61
N GLY A 491 10.24 -22.40 -19.40
CA GLY A 491 10.06 -23.66 -18.66
C GLY A 491 9.13 -24.64 -19.37
N ARG A 492 8.02 -24.15 -19.97
CA ARG A 492 7.10 -24.99 -20.76
C ARG A 492 7.80 -25.65 -21.94
N GLN A 493 8.63 -24.91 -22.69
CA GLN A 493 9.37 -25.48 -23.83
C GLN A 493 10.44 -26.50 -23.40
N ILE A 494 11.09 -26.28 -22.26
CA ILE A 494 12.02 -27.26 -21.67
C ILE A 494 11.28 -28.56 -21.31
N TYR A 495 10.10 -28.44 -20.70
CA TYR A 495 9.25 -29.59 -20.39
C TYR A 495 8.88 -30.37 -21.66
N ASP A 496 8.34 -29.68 -22.67
CA ASP A 496 7.90 -30.30 -23.92
C ASP A 496 9.03 -31.03 -24.64
N PHE A 497 10.22 -30.41 -24.73
CA PHE A 497 11.38 -31.03 -25.35
C PHE A 497 11.85 -32.27 -24.58
N LEU A 498 12.05 -32.15 -23.26
CA LEU A 498 12.63 -33.24 -22.49
C LEU A 498 11.68 -34.45 -22.44
N TRP A 499 10.38 -34.20 -22.27
CA TRP A 499 9.41 -35.27 -22.22
C TRP A 499 9.09 -35.81 -23.62
N GLY A 500 8.63 -34.95 -24.53
CA GLY A 500 8.01 -35.35 -25.79
C GLY A 500 8.95 -35.51 -26.97
N GLU A 501 10.22 -35.09 -26.86
CA GLU A 501 11.21 -35.27 -27.93
C GLU A 501 12.43 -36.08 -27.47
N TYR A 502 12.94 -35.86 -26.26
CA TYR A 502 14.16 -36.53 -25.79
C TYR A 502 13.89 -37.91 -25.18
N CYS A 503 12.79 -38.08 -24.44
CA CYS A 503 12.52 -39.31 -23.71
C CYS A 503 11.50 -40.25 -24.35
N ASP A 504 10.46 -39.70 -24.99
CA ASP A 504 9.41 -40.45 -25.70
C ASP A 504 9.85 -40.73 -27.15
#